data_AF-A0A9D2EAB2-F1
#
_entry.id   AF-A0A9D2EAB2-F1
#
_cell.length_a   1.000
_cell.length_b   1.000
_cell.length_c   1.000
_cell.angle_alpha   90.00
_cell.angle_beta   90.00
_cell.angle_gamma   90.00
#
_symmetry.space_group_name_H-M   'P 1'
#
loop_
_entity.id
_entity.type
_entity.pdbx_description
1 polymer ?
#
loop_
_entity_poly.entity_id
_entity_poly.type
_entity_poly.pdbx_seq_one_letter_code
_entity_poly.pdbx_strand_id
1 'polypeptide(L)'
;MRTMKKLFIGILCAGGSLSVSAQEAANSDVMLTNAIKYLDVPYVEHTLDQNGPEELILNCDEVDCTTFVEYVLAESLCPVVNGDVSEGTFAQKLQLIRYRDGKINGYTSRLHYISDWINNGVRNGVLEDVTAQKSQDTQKLNLNYMSTHPQEYKQLANSSEDVATMKRIEASLTGQTIHYLPEDKVPYNGLSWIKNGDIIAITTNTPGLDITHMGIAFYADGKLTLIHASSKEGKVVASTTTLAQMLKDNAQWTGIRVLRMKK
;
A
#
# COMPACT_ATOMS: atom_id res chain seq x y z
N MET A 1 18.45 -7.25 -26.84
CA MET A 1 17.96 -8.28 -25.92
C MET A 1 19.05 -8.63 -24.93
N ARG A 2 19.11 -7.93 -23.79
CA ARG A 2 19.88 -8.39 -22.63
C ARG A 2 18.97 -9.36 -21.89
N THR A 3 19.29 -10.64 -21.98
CA THR A 3 18.74 -11.66 -21.10
C THR A 3 19.03 -11.22 -19.67
N MET A 4 18.00 -10.97 -18.85
CA MET A 4 18.17 -10.83 -17.41
C MET A 4 18.84 -12.12 -16.93
N LYS A 5 20.12 -12.02 -16.61
CA LYS A 5 20.83 -13.09 -15.92
C LYS A 5 20.24 -13.16 -14.52
N LYS A 6 19.35 -14.14 -14.32
CA LYS A 6 18.89 -14.65 -13.04
C LYS A 6 18.30 -13.59 -12.10
N LEU A 7 16.98 -13.42 -12.17
CA LEU A 7 16.21 -13.13 -10.95
C LEU A 7 15.68 -14.46 -10.37
N PHE A 8 16.59 -15.42 -10.18
CA PHE A 8 16.38 -16.46 -9.18
C PHE A 8 16.86 -15.86 -7.87
N ILE A 9 15.96 -15.15 -7.19
CA ILE A 9 16.10 -14.94 -5.76
C ILE A 9 15.62 -16.24 -5.10
N GLY A 10 16.48 -17.25 -5.20
CA GLY A 10 16.60 -18.23 -4.15
C GLY A 10 17.38 -17.56 -3.02
N ILE A 11 16.74 -16.66 -2.28
CA ILE A 11 17.25 -16.30 -0.96
C ILE A 11 16.84 -17.45 -0.06
N LEU A 12 17.84 -18.24 0.32
CA LEU A 12 17.85 -18.92 1.60
C LEU A 12 17.50 -17.84 2.64
N CYS A 13 16.26 -17.85 3.14
CA CYS A 13 15.86 -16.99 4.25
C CYS A 13 16.79 -17.29 5.43
N ALA A 14 17.71 -16.39 5.71
CA ALA A 14 18.44 -16.36 6.95
C ALA A 14 17.50 -15.79 8.04
N GLY A 15 16.73 -16.67 8.66
CA GLY A 15 16.53 -16.65 10.10
C GLY A 15 15.67 -15.56 10.73
N GLY A 16 14.47 -15.32 10.21
CA GLY A 16 13.31 -15.00 11.06
C GLY A 16 12.37 -16.20 11.04
N SER A 17 12.45 -17.10 12.02
CA SER A 17 11.58 -18.29 12.04
C SER A 17 10.14 -17.87 12.32
N LEU A 18 9.33 -17.74 11.27
CA LEU A 18 7.88 -17.74 11.39
C LEU A 18 7.44 -19.05 12.06
N SER A 19 6.41 -18.98 12.90
CA SER A 19 5.83 -20.17 13.50
C SER A 19 5.26 -21.09 12.41
N VAL A 20 5.21 -22.40 12.68
CA VAL A 20 4.65 -23.40 11.73
C VAL A 20 3.22 -23.04 11.30
N SER A 21 2.43 -22.46 12.21
CA SER A 21 1.06 -21.97 11.92
C SER A 21 1.05 -20.75 10.98
N ALA A 22 2.01 -19.84 11.10
CA ALA A 22 2.17 -18.71 10.18
C ALA A 22 2.61 -19.16 8.78
N GLN A 23 3.45 -20.19 8.70
CA GLN A 23 3.90 -20.78 7.42
C GLN A 23 2.75 -21.49 6.68
N GLU A 24 1.86 -22.19 7.40
CA GLU A 24 0.68 -22.83 6.81
C GLU A 24 -0.39 -21.83 6.36
N ALA A 25 -0.57 -20.73 7.09
CA ALA A 25 -1.50 -19.66 6.73
C ALA A 25 -1.03 -18.82 5.52
N ALA A 26 0.28 -18.71 5.32
CA ALA A 26 0.87 -18.11 4.13
C ALA A 26 0.58 -18.94 2.87
N ASN A 27 0.58 -20.28 2.97
CA ASN A 27 0.45 -21.19 1.83
C ASN A 27 -0.92 -21.15 1.09
N SER A 28 -1.94 -20.43 1.58
CA SER A 28 -3.25 -20.33 0.92
C SER A 28 -3.57 -18.95 0.32
N ASP A 29 -2.81 -17.90 0.64
CA ASP A 29 -3.08 -16.54 0.14
C ASP A 29 -1.84 -15.96 -0.59
N VAL A 30 -2.05 -15.57 -1.85
CA VAL A 30 -0.96 -15.09 -2.72
C VAL A 30 -0.44 -13.71 -2.30
N MET A 31 -1.31 -12.82 -1.80
CA MET A 31 -0.91 -11.49 -1.32
C MET A 31 0.00 -11.64 -0.10
N LEU A 32 -0.38 -12.49 0.87
CA LEU A 32 0.44 -12.75 2.04
C LEU A 32 1.76 -13.45 1.66
N THR A 33 1.72 -14.46 0.78
CA THR A 33 2.92 -15.15 0.30
C THR A 33 3.91 -14.17 -0.32
N ASN A 34 3.44 -13.29 -1.20
CA ASN A 34 4.29 -12.30 -1.84
C ASN A 34 4.77 -11.23 -0.86
N ALA A 35 3.94 -10.79 0.09
CA ALA A 35 4.36 -9.87 1.15
C ALA A 35 5.53 -10.41 1.99
N ILE A 36 5.52 -11.71 2.33
CA ILE A 36 6.58 -12.36 3.10
C ILE A 36 7.93 -12.33 2.37
N LYS A 37 7.96 -12.34 1.03
CA LYS A 37 9.20 -12.26 0.25
C LYS A 37 9.96 -10.95 0.45
N TYR A 38 9.25 -9.89 0.84
CA TYR A 38 9.84 -8.58 1.06
C TYR A 38 10.35 -8.38 2.49
N LEU A 39 10.15 -9.33 3.42
CA LEU A 39 10.72 -9.21 4.77
C LEU A 39 12.21 -8.91 4.69
N ASP A 40 12.65 -7.99 5.53
CA ASP A 40 14.01 -7.45 5.59
C ASP A 40 14.46 -6.55 4.42
N VAL A 41 13.62 -6.33 3.39
CA VAL A 41 13.91 -5.32 2.35
C VAL A 41 14.01 -3.93 3.01
N PRO A 42 15.08 -3.16 2.76
CA PRO A 42 15.29 -1.84 3.33
C PRO A 42 14.16 -0.85 3.10
N TYR A 43 13.89 -0.04 4.13
CA TYR A 43 13.01 1.12 4.04
C TYR A 43 13.78 2.31 3.46
N VAL A 44 13.31 2.86 2.33
CA VAL A 44 13.86 4.08 1.74
C VAL A 44 12.70 4.93 1.22
N GLU A 45 12.66 6.19 1.66
CA GLU A 45 11.71 7.19 1.16
C GLU A 45 12.17 7.79 -0.17
N HIS A 46 11.24 8.36 -0.93
CA HIS A 46 11.53 9.11 -2.17
C HIS A 46 12.21 8.30 -3.30
N THR A 47 12.13 6.97 -3.29
CA THR A 47 12.72 6.11 -4.35
C THR A 47 12.15 6.43 -5.74
N LEU A 48 10.91 6.94 -5.79
CA LEU A 48 10.23 7.32 -7.02
C LEU A 48 10.49 8.77 -7.47
N ASP A 49 11.18 9.61 -6.67
CA ASP A 49 11.29 11.07 -6.90
C ASP A 49 12.56 11.45 -7.67
N GLN A 50 12.76 10.77 -8.80
CA GLN A 50 13.91 10.96 -9.69
C GLN A 50 13.86 12.33 -10.39
N ASN A 51 15.01 12.76 -10.92
CA ASN A 51 15.06 13.96 -11.77
C ASN A 51 14.52 13.63 -13.17
N GLY A 52 13.81 14.58 -13.80
CA GLY A 52 13.30 14.44 -15.17
C GLY A 52 11.80 14.17 -15.23
N PRO A 53 11.29 13.68 -16.38
CA PRO A 53 9.87 13.36 -16.52
C PRO A 53 9.46 12.19 -15.62
N GLU A 54 8.19 12.16 -15.23
CA GLU A 54 7.62 11.02 -14.50
C GLU A 54 7.63 9.77 -15.39
N GLU A 55 8.21 8.69 -14.87
CA GLU A 55 8.32 7.39 -15.53
C GLU A 55 8.04 6.26 -14.53
N LEU A 56 7.71 5.07 -15.03
CA LEU A 56 7.49 3.90 -14.18
C LEU A 56 8.82 3.40 -13.60
N ILE A 57 9.04 3.65 -12.31
CA ILE A 57 10.24 3.19 -11.59
C ILE A 57 9.97 1.85 -10.87
N LEU A 58 10.79 0.86 -11.17
CA LEU A 58 10.79 -0.47 -10.55
C LEU A 58 12.02 -0.57 -9.64
N ASN A 59 11.82 -0.43 -8.32
CA ASN A 59 12.84 -0.67 -7.32
C ASN A 59 12.24 -1.55 -6.22
N CYS A 60 12.42 -2.87 -6.33
CA CYS A 60 11.94 -3.83 -5.33
C CYS A 60 12.96 -4.07 -4.20
N ASP A 61 14.18 -3.53 -4.32
CA ASP A 61 15.25 -3.70 -3.35
C ASP A 61 15.21 -2.63 -2.24
N GLU A 62 14.47 -1.55 -2.46
CA GLU A 62 14.28 -0.45 -1.50
C GLU A 62 12.84 0.05 -1.61
N VAL A 63 12.10 0.03 -0.49
CA VAL A 63 10.66 0.31 -0.50
C VAL A 63 10.26 1.27 0.60
N ASP A 64 9.20 2.03 0.37
CA ASP A 64 8.40 2.68 1.40
C ASP A 64 7.10 1.88 1.64
N CYS A 65 6.22 2.38 2.50
CA CYS A 65 4.99 1.67 2.85
C CYS A 65 4.02 1.49 1.67
N THR A 66 3.98 2.45 0.75
CA THR A 66 3.08 2.42 -0.41
C THR A 66 3.65 1.53 -1.50
N THR A 67 4.90 1.78 -1.91
CA THR A 67 5.59 1.01 -2.96
C THR A 67 5.68 -0.47 -2.61
N PHE A 68 5.93 -0.83 -1.35
CA PHE A 68 5.84 -2.20 -0.87
C PHE A 68 4.49 -2.86 -1.22
N VAL A 69 3.38 -2.21 -0.85
CA VAL A 69 2.03 -2.74 -1.13
C VAL A 69 1.75 -2.78 -2.62
N GLU A 70 2.17 -1.77 -3.38
CA GLU A 70 2.01 -1.74 -4.83
C GLU A 70 2.73 -2.89 -5.53
N TYR A 71 3.97 -3.20 -5.11
CA TYR A 71 4.75 -4.29 -5.67
C TYR A 71 4.13 -5.65 -5.32
N VAL A 72 3.71 -5.86 -4.06
CA VAL A 72 3.01 -7.08 -3.64
C VAL A 72 1.72 -7.28 -4.42
N LEU A 73 0.93 -6.22 -4.60
CA LEU A 73 -0.32 -6.28 -5.37
C LEU A 73 -0.06 -6.56 -6.85
N ALA A 74 0.90 -5.86 -7.46
CA ALA A 74 1.28 -6.06 -8.85
C ALA A 74 1.73 -7.50 -9.13
N GLU A 75 2.59 -8.05 -8.26
CA GLU A 75 3.05 -9.44 -8.35
C GLU A 75 1.89 -10.43 -8.20
N SER A 76 0.99 -10.20 -7.24
CA SER A 76 -0.15 -11.09 -6.94
C SER A 76 -1.21 -11.13 -8.06
N LEU A 77 -1.37 -10.02 -8.78
CA LEU A 77 -2.24 -9.92 -9.94
C LEU A 77 -1.67 -10.61 -11.19
N CYS A 78 -0.38 -10.91 -11.22
CA CYS A 78 0.24 -11.56 -12.36
C CYS A 78 -0.20 -13.04 -12.47
N PRO A 79 -0.37 -13.57 -13.69
CA PRO A 79 -0.41 -15.01 -13.91
C PRO A 79 0.99 -15.58 -13.70
N VAL A 80 1.08 -16.72 -13.00
CA VAL A 80 2.32 -17.47 -12.86
C VAL A 80 2.38 -18.49 -13.98
N VAL A 81 3.40 -18.40 -14.84
CA VAL A 81 3.62 -19.32 -15.96
C VAL A 81 4.94 -20.03 -15.73
N ASN A 82 4.92 -21.36 -15.63
CA ASN A 82 6.09 -22.18 -15.29
C ASN A 82 6.79 -21.79 -13.97
N GLY A 83 6.05 -21.23 -13.02
CA GLY A 83 6.59 -20.78 -11.74
C GLY A 83 7.07 -19.32 -11.73
N ASP A 84 7.08 -18.64 -12.88
CA ASP A 84 7.61 -17.28 -13.01
C ASP A 84 6.54 -16.25 -13.36
N VAL A 85 6.80 -15.00 -12.96
CA VAL A 85 6.06 -13.81 -13.36
C VAL A 85 6.85 -13.06 -14.44
N SER A 86 6.19 -12.69 -15.54
CA SER A 86 6.78 -11.87 -16.59
C SER A 86 7.01 -10.43 -16.11
N GLU A 87 8.23 -9.93 -16.27
CA GLU A 87 8.59 -8.52 -15.98
C GLU A 87 7.65 -7.54 -16.68
N GLY A 88 7.33 -7.79 -17.95
CA GLY A 88 6.42 -6.94 -18.72
C GLY A 88 4.99 -6.93 -18.17
N THR A 89 4.51 -8.07 -17.68
CA THR A 89 3.18 -8.16 -17.05
C THR A 89 3.18 -7.49 -15.68
N PHE A 90 4.25 -7.67 -14.89
CA PHE A 90 4.44 -6.99 -13.62
C PHE A 90 4.44 -5.46 -13.80
N ALA A 91 5.23 -4.94 -14.74
CA ALA A 91 5.27 -3.51 -15.05
C ALA A 91 3.90 -2.96 -15.47
N GLN A 92 3.14 -3.70 -16.29
CA GLN A 92 1.77 -3.31 -16.67
C GLN A 92 0.82 -3.26 -15.47
N LYS A 93 0.89 -4.25 -14.56
CA LYS A 93 0.06 -4.25 -13.34
C LYS A 93 0.45 -3.12 -12.40
N LEU A 94 1.74 -2.91 -12.19
CA LEU A 94 2.26 -1.82 -11.36
C LEU A 94 1.82 -0.45 -11.91
N GLN A 95 1.93 -0.24 -13.23
CA GLN A 95 1.49 1.01 -13.85
C GLN A 95 -0.01 1.26 -13.65
N LEU A 96 -0.84 0.22 -13.81
CA LEU A 96 -2.28 0.30 -13.58
C LEU A 96 -2.62 0.68 -12.13
N ILE A 97 -1.82 0.19 -11.17
CA ILE A 97 -2.01 0.43 -9.74
C ILE A 97 -1.56 1.84 -9.36
N ARG A 98 -0.36 2.25 -9.79
CA ARG A 98 0.32 3.48 -9.33
C ARG A 98 -0.16 4.75 -10.02
N TYR A 99 -0.62 4.64 -11.27
CA TYR A 99 -1.02 5.79 -12.07
C TYR A 99 -2.52 5.74 -12.38
N ARG A 100 -3.14 6.91 -12.38
CA ARG A 100 -4.59 7.05 -12.64
C ARG A 100 -4.94 6.44 -14.01
N ASP A 101 -5.83 5.46 -13.99
CA ASP A 101 -6.23 4.64 -15.14
C ASP A 101 -5.06 4.01 -15.92
N GLY A 102 -3.94 3.77 -15.23
CA GLY A 102 -2.72 3.23 -15.82
C GLY A 102 -2.03 4.14 -16.83
N LYS A 103 -2.26 5.46 -16.78
CA LYS A 103 -1.70 6.43 -17.73
C LYS A 103 -0.69 7.34 -17.05
N ILE A 104 0.57 7.20 -17.44
CA ILE A 104 1.65 8.09 -17.01
C ILE A 104 1.55 9.39 -17.80
N ASN A 105 1.30 10.50 -17.11
CA ASN A 105 1.19 11.83 -17.67
C ASN A 105 1.65 12.88 -16.65
N GLY A 106 2.95 12.89 -16.37
CA GLY A 106 3.56 13.78 -15.37
C GLY A 106 3.32 13.36 -13.92
N TYR A 107 3.95 14.06 -12.98
CA TYR A 107 3.97 13.72 -11.55
C TYR A 107 2.56 13.58 -10.94
N THR A 108 1.63 14.44 -11.33
CA THR A 108 0.25 14.43 -10.79
C THR A 108 -0.64 13.33 -11.37
N SER A 109 -0.13 12.54 -12.33
CA SER A 109 -0.80 11.30 -12.78
C SER A 109 -0.61 10.14 -11.80
N ARG A 110 0.45 10.18 -10.99
CA ARG A 110 0.68 9.24 -9.89
C ARG A 110 -0.35 9.46 -8.79
N LEU A 111 -0.82 8.37 -8.20
CA LEU A 111 -1.90 8.37 -7.22
C LEU A 111 -1.34 8.60 -5.80
N HIS A 112 -1.06 9.86 -5.46
CA HIS A 112 -0.42 10.23 -4.20
C HIS A 112 -1.35 10.16 -2.98
N TYR A 113 -2.63 10.48 -3.14
CA TYR A 113 -3.64 10.29 -2.09
C TYR A 113 -4.20 8.88 -2.13
N ILE A 114 -4.13 8.14 -1.03
CA ILE A 114 -4.50 6.72 -1.01
C ILE A 114 -6.00 6.52 -1.28
N SER A 115 -6.88 7.46 -0.92
CA SER A 115 -8.28 7.37 -1.35
C SER A 115 -8.44 7.43 -2.87
N ASP A 116 -7.61 8.20 -3.58
CA ASP A 116 -7.61 8.19 -5.05
C ASP A 116 -7.03 6.88 -5.59
N TRP A 117 -5.96 6.37 -4.95
CA TRP A 117 -5.38 5.06 -5.26
C TRP A 117 -6.41 3.92 -5.11
N ILE A 118 -7.19 3.94 -4.03
CA ILE A 118 -8.29 3.00 -3.78
C ILE A 118 -9.38 3.16 -4.86
N ASN A 119 -9.81 4.39 -5.13
CA ASN A 119 -10.83 4.67 -6.15
C ASN A 119 -10.39 4.15 -7.53
N ASN A 120 -9.12 4.34 -7.87
CA ASN A 120 -8.52 3.80 -9.09
C ASN A 120 -8.54 2.27 -9.12
N GLY A 121 -8.10 1.61 -8.05
CA GLY A 121 -8.05 0.16 -7.97
C GLY A 121 -9.44 -0.49 -8.04
N VAL A 122 -10.44 0.10 -7.38
CA VAL A 122 -11.83 -0.36 -7.45
C VAL A 122 -12.41 -0.15 -8.86
N ARG A 123 -12.24 1.05 -9.44
CA ARG A 123 -12.73 1.37 -10.79
C ARG A 123 -12.14 0.45 -11.86
N ASN A 124 -10.86 0.11 -11.73
CA ASN A 124 -10.15 -0.77 -12.66
C ASN A 124 -10.24 -2.26 -12.29
N GLY A 125 -11.04 -2.61 -11.28
CA GLY A 125 -11.38 -3.99 -10.95
C GLY A 125 -10.26 -4.82 -10.30
N VAL A 126 -9.21 -4.17 -9.79
CA VAL A 126 -8.08 -4.84 -9.12
C VAL A 126 -8.22 -4.88 -7.59
N LEU A 127 -9.13 -4.09 -7.03
CA LEU A 127 -9.43 -4.05 -5.59
C LEU A 127 -10.94 -4.11 -5.33
N GLU A 128 -11.29 -4.67 -4.18
CA GLU A 128 -12.57 -4.44 -3.51
C GLU A 128 -12.35 -3.65 -2.21
N ASP A 129 -13.26 -2.72 -1.90
CA ASP A 129 -13.31 -2.06 -0.59
C ASP A 129 -14.16 -2.93 0.36
N VAL A 130 -13.48 -3.65 1.25
CA VAL A 130 -14.11 -4.54 2.23
C VAL A 130 -14.79 -3.73 3.33
N THR A 131 -14.16 -2.62 3.76
CA THR A 131 -14.75 -1.71 4.75
C THR A 131 -16.07 -1.11 4.31
N ALA A 132 -16.22 -0.75 3.04
CA ALA A 132 -17.48 -0.28 2.47
C ALA A 132 -18.62 -1.30 2.55
N GLN A 133 -18.30 -2.60 2.61
CA GLN A 133 -19.29 -3.67 2.71
C GLN A 133 -19.59 -4.10 4.15
N LYS A 134 -18.65 -3.85 5.08
CA LYS A 134 -18.64 -4.47 6.42
C LYS A 134 -18.72 -3.48 7.57
N SER A 135 -18.29 -2.24 7.39
CA SER A 135 -18.35 -1.19 8.41
C SER A 135 -19.50 -0.23 8.14
N GLN A 136 -20.21 0.16 9.20
CA GLN A 136 -21.24 1.21 9.14
C GLN A 136 -20.67 2.60 9.41
N ASP A 137 -19.45 2.68 9.95
CA ASP A 137 -18.80 3.95 10.24
C ASP A 137 -18.26 4.58 8.96
N THR A 138 -18.50 5.89 8.84
CA THR A 138 -18.08 6.67 7.69
C THR A 138 -17.39 7.95 8.13
N GLN A 139 -16.59 8.51 7.24
CA GLN A 139 -16.00 9.83 7.39
C GLN A 139 -16.00 10.55 6.04
N LYS A 140 -15.98 11.88 6.08
CA LYS A 140 -15.84 12.70 4.87
C LYS A 140 -14.37 13.03 4.64
N LEU A 141 -13.90 12.83 3.42
CA LEU A 141 -12.57 13.25 3.02
C LEU A 141 -12.46 14.78 3.06
N ASN A 142 -11.33 15.27 3.55
CA ASN A 142 -10.96 16.67 3.51
C ASN A 142 -9.48 16.76 3.16
N LEU A 143 -9.18 16.86 1.87
CA LEU A 143 -7.84 16.74 1.33
C LEU A 143 -7.35 18.08 0.82
N ASN A 144 -6.16 18.48 1.26
CA ASN A 144 -5.47 19.68 0.76
C ASN A 144 -3.96 19.70 1.07
N TYR A 145 -3.40 18.62 1.64
CA TYR A 145 -2.06 18.66 2.22
C TYR A 145 -0.99 19.01 1.18
N MET A 146 -0.92 18.29 0.06
CA MET A 146 0.10 18.50 -0.97
C MET A 146 0.04 19.91 -1.58
N SER A 147 -1.15 20.42 -1.91
CA SER A 147 -1.25 21.76 -2.50
C SER A 147 -1.02 22.90 -1.50
N THR A 148 -1.18 22.65 -0.21
CA THR A 148 -0.90 23.62 0.86
C THR A 148 0.52 23.54 1.40
N HIS A 149 1.23 22.43 1.16
CA HIS A 149 2.63 22.20 1.54
C HIS A 149 3.51 21.86 0.32
N PRO A 150 3.48 22.64 -0.78
CA PRO A 150 4.18 22.27 -2.01
C PRO A 150 5.70 22.21 -1.85
N GLN A 151 6.26 22.88 -0.85
CA GLN A 151 7.71 22.89 -0.58
C GLN A 151 8.24 21.56 -0.04
N GLU A 152 7.37 20.68 0.46
CA GLU A 152 7.73 19.33 0.93
C GLU A 152 7.93 18.35 -0.24
N TYR A 153 7.51 18.73 -1.46
CA TYR A 153 7.53 17.87 -2.63
C TYR A 153 8.38 18.48 -3.73
N LYS A 154 9.48 17.82 -4.08
CA LYS A 154 10.43 18.28 -5.10
C LYS A 154 9.77 18.68 -6.42
N GLN A 155 8.78 17.90 -6.88
CA GLN A 155 8.06 18.13 -8.13
C GLN A 155 7.04 19.27 -8.02
N LEU A 156 6.60 19.65 -6.81
CA LEU A 156 5.63 20.74 -6.62
C LEU A 156 6.27 22.07 -6.23
N ALA A 157 7.40 22.05 -5.52
CA ALA A 157 8.03 23.22 -4.92
C ALA A 157 8.24 24.39 -5.89
N ASN A 158 8.51 24.07 -7.17
CA ASN A 158 8.76 25.03 -8.24
C ASN A 158 7.79 24.88 -9.44
N SER A 159 6.65 24.21 -9.26
CA SER A 159 5.66 23.97 -10.34
C SER A 159 4.26 24.43 -9.92
N SER A 160 3.92 25.68 -10.24
CA SER A 160 2.57 26.21 -9.98
C SER A 160 1.47 25.44 -10.75
N GLU A 161 1.82 24.87 -11.90
CA GLU A 161 0.91 24.04 -12.71
C GLU A 161 0.58 22.72 -12.00
N ASP A 162 1.59 22.01 -11.50
CA ASP A 162 1.37 20.76 -10.76
C ASP A 162 0.63 21.02 -9.44
N VAL A 163 0.95 22.11 -8.74
CA VAL A 163 0.20 22.53 -7.55
C VAL A 163 -1.28 22.78 -7.88
N ALA A 164 -1.57 23.50 -8.97
CA ALA A 164 -2.94 23.73 -9.41
C ALA A 164 -3.66 22.43 -9.82
N THR A 165 -2.94 21.46 -10.36
CA THR A 165 -3.48 20.15 -10.70
C THR A 165 -3.76 19.31 -9.45
N MET A 166 -2.84 19.27 -8.49
CA MET A 166 -3.07 18.62 -7.19
C MET A 166 -4.26 19.22 -6.46
N LYS A 167 -4.40 20.55 -6.46
CA LYS A 167 -5.57 21.23 -5.87
C LYS A 167 -6.89 20.82 -6.50
N ARG A 168 -6.93 20.57 -7.82
CA ARG A 168 -8.12 20.05 -8.51
C ARG A 168 -8.41 18.60 -8.15
N ILE A 169 -7.38 17.78 -8.01
CA ILE A 169 -7.50 16.38 -7.57
C ILE A 169 -8.08 16.34 -6.14
N GLU A 170 -7.47 17.06 -5.22
CA GLU A 170 -7.89 17.25 -3.83
C GLU A 170 -9.35 17.72 -3.71
N ALA A 171 -9.74 18.71 -4.52
CA ALA A 171 -11.12 19.20 -4.55
C ALA A 171 -12.12 18.15 -5.07
N SER A 172 -11.70 17.26 -5.98
CA SER A 172 -12.58 16.20 -6.50
C SER A 172 -12.79 15.06 -5.51
N LEU A 173 -11.83 14.84 -4.61
CA LEU A 173 -11.88 13.83 -3.54
C LEU A 173 -12.56 14.37 -2.28
N THR A 174 -12.36 15.65 -1.97
CA THR A 174 -12.91 16.30 -0.77
C THR A 174 -14.44 16.26 -0.77
N GLY A 175 -15.01 15.91 0.37
CA GLY A 175 -16.45 15.77 0.57
C GLY A 175 -16.99 14.38 0.25
N GLN A 176 -16.23 13.51 -0.43
CA GLN A 176 -16.61 12.11 -0.61
C GLN A 176 -16.73 11.41 0.76
N THR A 177 -17.79 10.63 0.93
CA THR A 177 -17.97 9.77 2.10
C THR A 177 -17.27 8.44 1.86
N ILE A 178 -16.37 8.07 2.76
CA ILE A 178 -15.71 6.77 2.76
C ILE A 178 -16.10 5.97 4.01
N HIS A 179 -16.17 4.66 3.87
CA HIS A 179 -16.30 3.76 5.02
C HIS A 179 -14.92 3.44 5.58
N TYR A 180 -14.82 3.34 6.89
CA TYR A 180 -13.61 2.93 7.60
C TYR A 180 -14.01 2.18 8.88
N LEU A 181 -13.06 1.52 9.52
CA LEU A 181 -13.24 0.93 10.83
C LEU A 181 -12.47 1.78 11.86
N PRO A 182 -13.16 2.50 12.76
CA PRO A 182 -12.54 3.27 13.84
C PRO A 182 -11.58 2.43 14.68
N GLU A 183 -10.50 3.04 15.17
CA GLU A 183 -9.45 2.33 15.91
C GLU A 183 -9.97 1.59 17.15
N ASP A 184 -10.93 2.16 17.87
CA ASP A 184 -11.55 1.58 19.06
C ASP A 184 -12.42 0.34 18.74
N LYS A 185 -12.77 0.15 17.47
CA LYS A 185 -13.51 -1.00 16.95
C LYS A 185 -12.62 -2.05 16.29
N VAL A 186 -11.29 -1.88 16.30
CA VAL A 186 -10.33 -2.90 15.85
C VAL A 186 -9.90 -3.76 17.04
N PRO A 187 -10.40 -5.01 17.19
CA PRO A 187 -9.98 -5.88 18.28
C PRO A 187 -8.59 -6.48 18.03
N TYR A 188 -7.91 -6.93 19.10
CA TYR A 188 -6.57 -7.55 19.01
C TYR A 188 -6.51 -8.77 18.09
N ASN A 189 -7.57 -9.55 18.04
CA ASN A 189 -7.74 -10.74 17.19
C ASN A 189 -8.38 -10.42 15.83
N GLY A 190 -8.51 -9.14 15.46
CA GLY A 190 -9.16 -8.72 14.23
C GLY A 190 -10.64 -9.15 14.13
N LEU A 191 -11.20 -8.97 12.93
CA LEU A 191 -12.59 -9.31 12.65
C LEU A 191 -12.66 -10.41 11.60
N SER A 192 -13.70 -11.24 11.64
CA SER A 192 -13.82 -12.41 10.75
C SER A 192 -13.83 -12.07 9.26
N TRP A 193 -14.12 -10.82 8.88
CA TRP A 193 -14.11 -10.32 7.51
C TRP A 193 -12.77 -9.71 7.06
N ILE A 194 -11.83 -9.50 7.99
CA ILE A 194 -10.43 -9.17 7.70
C ILE A 194 -9.67 -10.49 7.56
N LYS A 195 -8.95 -10.65 6.45
CA LYS A 195 -8.26 -11.88 6.08
C LYS A 195 -6.77 -11.62 5.92
N ASN A 196 -5.98 -12.68 6.06
CA ASN A 196 -4.59 -12.66 5.60
C ASN A 196 -4.52 -12.17 4.15
N GLY A 197 -3.55 -11.30 3.85
CA GLY A 197 -3.38 -10.74 2.51
C GLY A 197 -4.23 -9.51 2.20
N ASP A 198 -5.20 -9.15 3.05
CA ASP A 198 -5.92 -7.88 2.91
C ASP A 198 -4.94 -6.71 3.04
N ILE A 199 -5.11 -5.69 2.21
CA ILE A 199 -4.39 -4.44 2.32
C ILE A 199 -5.07 -3.59 3.41
N ILE A 200 -4.27 -3.13 4.36
CA ILE A 200 -4.69 -2.23 5.43
C ILE A 200 -4.16 -0.85 5.11
N ALA A 201 -5.06 0.14 5.02
CA ALA A 201 -4.71 1.55 4.91
C ALA A 201 -5.12 2.26 6.21
N ILE A 202 -4.16 2.82 6.93
CA ILE A 202 -4.37 3.42 8.25
C ILE A 202 -4.83 4.87 8.09
N THR A 203 -6.05 5.16 8.53
CA THR A 203 -6.64 6.50 8.44
C THR A 203 -6.03 7.44 9.46
N THR A 204 -5.98 8.73 9.16
CA THR A 204 -5.37 9.73 10.04
C THR A 204 -6.27 10.93 10.32
N ASN A 205 -6.04 11.61 11.45
CA ASN A 205 -6.59 12.94 11.75
C ASN A 205 -5.64 14.09 11.35
N THR A 206 -4.52 13.79 10.70
CA THR A 206 -3.61 14.82 10.19
C THR A 206 -4.36 15.73 9.21
N PRO A 207 -4.41 17.05 9.44
CA PRO A 207 -5.18 17.95 8.60
C PRO A 207 -4.77 17.86 7.13
N GLY A 208 -5.74 17.64 6.24
CA GLY A 208 -5.50 17.59 4.79
C GLY A 208 -5.05 16.24 4.24
N LEU A 209 -4.89 15.21 5.08
CA LEU A 209 -4.53 13.84 4.71
C LEU A 209 -5.63 12.85 5.11
N ASP A 210 -5.77 11.78 4.34
CA ASP A 210 -6.70 10.68 4.60
C ASP A 210 -6.04 9.44 5.20
N ILE A 211 -4.91 9.02 4.63
CA ILE A 211 -4.15 7.82 5.00
C ILE A 211 -2.71 8.21 5.26
N THR A 212 -2.13 7.66 6.34
CA THR A 212 -0.73 7.92 6.72
C THR A 212 0.19 6.73 6.53
N HIS A 213 -0.35 5.52 6.42
CA HIS A 213 0.45 4.30 6.35
C HIS A 213 -0.32 3.15 5.71
N MET A 214 0.40 2.20 5.13
CA MET A 214 -0.18 1.00 4.53
C MET A 214 0.62 -0.27 4.91
N GLY A 215 -0.04 -1.41 4.82
CA GLY A 215 0.58 -2.73 4.97
C GLY A 215 -0.37 -3.87 4.60
N ILE A 216 0.09 -5.10 4.83
CA ILE A 216 -0.65 -6.33 4.53
C ILE A 216 -1.05 -7.01 5.83
N ALA A 217 -2.33 -7.35 5.97
CA ALA A 217 -2.88 -8.04 7.12
C ALA A 217 -2.25 -9.43 7.29
N PHE A 218 -1.80 -9.71 8.51
CA PHE A 218 -1.17 -10.98 8.85
C PHE A 218 -1.62 -11.45 10.23
N TYR A 219 -2.21 -12.63 10.29
CA TYR A 219 -2.63 -13.26 11.53
C TYR A 219 -1.52 -14.14 12.10
N ALA A 220 -0.94 -13.71 13.21
CA ALA A 220 0.06 -14.46 13.97
C ALA A 220 -0.56 -14.91 15.29
N ASP A 221 -0.59 -16.23 15.53
CA ASP A 221 -1.16 -16.84 16.76
C ASP A 221 -2.57 -16.31 17.12
N GLY A 222 -3.42 -16.17 16.10
CA GLY A 222 -4.80 -15.70 16.24
C GLY A 222 -4.95 -14.18 16.47
N LYS A 223 -3.86 -13.41 16.42
CA LYS A 223 -3.86 -11.95 16.55
C LYS A 223 -3.67 -11.29 15.19
N LEU A 224 -4.41 -10.22 14.93
CA LEU A 224 -4.22 -9.42 13.73
C LEU A 224 -3.01 -8.51 13.90
N THR A 225 -1.99 -8.76 13.09
CA THR A 225 -0.75 -7.98 12.96
C THR A 225 -0.62 -7.45 11.52
N LEU A 226 0.52 -6.86 11.19
CA LEU A 226 0.76 -6.22 9.89
C LEU A 226 2.13 -6.63 9.36
N ILE A 227 2.25 -6.98 8.09
CA ILE A 227 3.52 -6.92 7.36
C ILE A 227 3.58 -5.55 6.69
N HIS A 228 4.60 -4.75 6.99
CA HIS A 228 4.73 -3.41 6.42
C HIS A 228 6.18 -2.94 6.34
N ALA A 229 6.47 -2.05 5.39
CA ALA A 229 7.71 -1.27 5.39
C ALA A 229 7.67 -0.30 6.58
N SER A 230 8.60 -0.43 7.51
CA SER A 230 8.65 0.37 8.74
C SER A 230 9.84 1.34 8.68
N SER A 231 9.56 2.64 8.67
CA SER A 231 10.61 3.66 8.77
C SER A 231 11.37 3.55 10.11
N LYS A 232 10.66 3.21 11.19
CA LYS A 232 11.25 3.02 12.52
C LYS A 232 12.24 1.85 12.57
N GLU A 233 11.92 0.74 11.91
CA GLU A 233 12.77 -0.45 11.90
C GLU A 233 13.74 -0.45 10.70
N GLY A 234 13.63 0.52 9.79
CA GLY A 234 14.48 0.68 8.61
C GLY A 234 14.29 -0.40 7.53
N LYS A 235 13.21 -1.19 7.59
CA LYS A 235 12.95 -2.32 6.68
C LYS A 235 11.51 -2.80 6.73
N VAL A 236 11.14 -3.70 5.83
CA VAL A 236 9.88 -4.45 5.89
C VAL A 236 9.93 -5.47 7.03
N VAL A 237 8.92 -5.42 7.88
CA VAL A 237 8.81 -6.26 9.08
C VAL A 237 7.42 -6.89 9.20
N ALA A 238 7.35 -8.05 9.84
CA ALA A 238 6.12 -8.53 10.45
C ALA A 238 6.02 -7.93 11.86
N SER A 239 5.01 -7.11 12.12
CA SER A 239 4.84 -6.43 13.41
C SER A 239 4.73 -7.43 14.56
N THR A 240 5.52 -7.21 15.61
CA THR A 240 5.43 -7.97 16.87
C THR A 240 4.26 -7.54 17.74
N THR A 241 3.73 -6.33 17.48
CA THR A 241 2.51 -5.77 18.10
C THR A 241 1.30 -5.98 17.20
N THR A 242 0.11 -6.07 17.80
CA THR A 242 -1.13 -6.16 17.03
C THR A 242 -1.44 -4.83 16.33
N LEU A 243 -2.20 -4.89 15.23
CA LEU A 243 -2.70 -3.70 14.54
C LEU A 243 -3.50 -2.80 15.49
N ALA A 244 -4.34 -3.39 16.34
CA ALA A 244 -5.11 -2.67 17.36
C ALA A 244 -4.20 -1.89 18.34
N GLN A 245 -3.04 -2.44 18.70
CA GLN A 245 -2.09 -1.75 19.57
C GLN A 245 -1.37 -0.63 18.82
N MET A 246 -0.95 -0.88 17.58
CA MET A 246 -0.29 0.14 16.75
C MET A 246 -1.17 1.39 16.55
N LEU A 247 -2.48 1.22 16.35
CA LEU A 247 -3.45 2.31 16.26
C LEU A 247 -3.49 3.11 17.58
N LYS A 248 -3.72 2.43 18.71
CA LYS A 248 -3.78 3.07 20.04
C LYS A 248 -2.50 3.80 20.44
N ASP A 249 -1.35 3.31 20.01
CA ASP A 249 -0.05 3.91 20.34
C ASP A 249 0.22 5.21 19.56
N ASN A 250 -0.57 5.52 18.52
CA ASN A 250 -0.43 6.71 17.72
C ASN A 250 -1.73 7.53 17.68
N ALA A 251 -1.77 8.63 18.43
CA ALA A 251 -2.93 9.52 18.52
C ALA A 251 -3.36 10.15 17.18
N GLN A 252 -2.53 10.08 16.14
CA GLN A 252 -2.90 10.53 14.80
C GLN A 252 -3.60 9.46 13.95
N TRP A 253 -3.56 8.20 14.36
CA TRP A 253 -4.14 7.07 13.64
C TRP A 253 -5.57 6.87 14.13
N THR A 254 -6.56 7.00 13.23
CA THR A 254 -7.98 7.05 13.61
C THR A 254 -8.72 5.75 13.35
N GLY A 255 -8.10 4.81 12.65
CA GLY A 255 -8.73 3.58 12.21
C GLY A 255 -8.10 3.03 10.94
N ILE A 256 -8.85 2.17 10.25
CA ILE A 256 -8.37 1.49 9.04
C ILE A 256 -9.43 1.46 7.93
N ARG A 257 -8.97 1.49 6.69
CA ARG A 257 -9.68 0.93 5.54
C ARG A 257 -9.09 -0.43 5.21
N VAL A 258 -9.95 -1.36 4.80
CA VAL A 258 -9.56 -2.73 4.45
C VAL A 258 -9.92 -2.98 3.00
N LEU A 259 -8.92 -3.35 2.21
CA LEU A 259 -9.04 -3.61 0.78
C LEU A 259 -8.60 -5.03 0.51
N ARG A 260 -9.20 -5.68 -0.49
CA ARG A 260 -8.78 -7.00 -0.92
C ARG A 260 -8.51 -7.02 -2.41
N MET A 261 -7.46 -7.74 -2.80
CA MET A 261 -7.15 -7.97 -4.20
C MET A 261 -8.33 -8.65 -4.89
N LYS A 262 -8.74 -8.10 -6.03
CA LYS A 262 -9.71 -8.73 -6.93
C LYS A 262 -8.98 -9.16 -8.20
N LYS A 263 -9.12 -10.44 -8.54
CA LYS A 263 -8.51 -11.05 -9.73
C LYS A 263 -9.59 -11.50 -10.70
#